data_AF-A0A1E3LHS3-F1
#
_entry.id   AF-A0A1E3LHS3-F1
#
_cell.length_a   1.000
_cell.length_b   1.000
_cell.length_c   1.000
_cell.angle_alpha   90.00
_cell.angle_beta   90.00
_cell.angle_gamma   90.00
#
_symmetry.space_group_name_H-M   'P 1'
#
loop_
_entity.id
_entity.type
_entity.pdbx_description
1 polymer ?
#
loop_
_entity_poly.entity_id
_entity_poly.type
_entity_poly.pdbx_seq_one_letter_code
_entity_poly.pdbx_strand_id
1 'polypeptide(L)' 'MLDFDADALMRLVTTPMPYGKHKGTMIADLPGNYLSWFAREGFPSGEIGRLLALMHEIDHNALGELLKPLRAHAQGARPK' A
#
# COMPACT_ATOMS: atom_id res chain seq x y z
N MET A 1 6.87 -0.56 20.59
CA MET A 1 5.77 -1.53 20.59
C MET A 1 5.42 -1.74 19.13
N LEU A 2 5.75 -2.90 18.57
CA LEU A 2 5.44 -3.23 17.17
C LEU A 2 3.97 -3.62 17.14
N ASP A 3 3.10 -2.65 16.89
CA ASP A 3 1.70 -2.93 16.63
C ASP A 3 1.65 -3.68 15.29
N PHE A 4 1.56 -5.01 15.36
CA PHE A 4 1.18 -5.84 14.22
C PHE A 4 -0.24 -5.45 13.84
N ASP A 5 -0.36 -4.48 12.95
CA ASP A 5 -1.61 -4.00 12.41
C ASP A 5 -2.19 -5.10 11.51
N ALA A 6 -3.10 -5.92 12.06
CA ALA A 6 -3.90 -6.86 11.26
C ALA A 6 -4.58 -6.14 10.08
N ASP A 7 -4.80 -4.84 10.22
CA ASP A 7 -5.42 -3.97 9.22
C ASP A 7 -4.44 -3.44 8.18
N ALA A 8 -3.11 -3.62 8.31
CA ALA A 8 -2.13 -3.04 7.39
C ALA A 8 -2.40 -3.42 5.92
N LEU A 9 -2.75 -4.68 5.65
CA LEU A 9 -3.11 -5.14 4.31
C LEU A 9 -4.39 -4.47 3.79
N MET A 10 -5.40 -4.28 4.66
CA MET A 10 -6.62 -3.56 4.30
C MET A 10 -6.33 -2.09 3.99
N ARG A 11 -5.35 -1.51 4.69
CA ARG A 11 -4.92 -0.13 4.49
C ARG A 11 -4.17 0.08 3.19
N LEU A 12 -3.43 -0.91 2.70
CA LEU A 12 -2.83 -0.85 1.36
C LEU A 12 -3.89 -0.60 0.28
N VAL A 13 -5.07 -1.23 0.41
CA VAL A 13 -6.13 -1.17 -0.61
C VAL A 13 -7.15 -0.05 -0.39
N THR A 14 -7.08 0.67 0.73
CA THR A 14 -8.01 1.77 1.08
C THR A 14 -7.34 3.13 1.26
N THR A 15 -6.01 3.17 1.46
CA THR A 15 -5.26 4.41 1.68
C THR A 15 -4.79 4.96 0.34
N PRO A 16 -5.27 6.13 -0.11
CA PRO A 16 -4.70 6.83 -1.24
C PRO A 16 -3.37 7.49 -0.86
N MET A 17 -2.44 7.53 -1.81
CA MET A 17 -1.19 8.25 -1.66
C MET A 17 -1.48 9.75 -1.43
N PRO A 18 -1.00 10.37 -0.32
CA PRO A 18 -1.41 11.73 0.04
C PRO A 18 -0.69 12.83 -0.76
N TYR A 19 0.44 12.52 -1.40
CA TYR A 19 1.29 13.50 -2.09
C TYR A 19 2.09 12.88 -3.24
N GLY A 20 2.85 13.73 -3.94
CA GLY A 20 3.74 13.32 -5.02
C GLY A 20 3.02 13.05 -6.35
N LYS A 21 3.76 12.47 -7.30
CA LYS A 21 3.29 12.19 -8.67
C LYS A 21 2.06 11.28 -8.72
N HIS A 22 1.94 10.36 -7.76
CA HIS A 22 0.85 9.37 -7.69
C HIS A 22 -0.24 9.73 -6.66
N LYS A 23 -0.33 11.01 -6.26
CA LYS A 23 -1.35 11.47 -5.31
C LYS A 23 -2.76 11.00 -5.72
N GLY A 24 -3.51 10.44 -4.77
CA GLY A 24 -4.86 9.90 -4.98
C GLY A 24 -4.90 8.44 -5.46
N THR A 25 -3.77 7.86 -5.86
CA THR A 25 -3.69 6.42 -6.21
C THR A 25 -3.63 5.59 -4.94
N MET A 26 -4.38 4.48 -4.84
CA MET A 26 -4.27 3.59 -3.68
C MET A 26 -2.85 3.04 -3.56
N ILE A 27 -2.36 2.85 -2.34
CA ILE A 27 -1.00 2.35 -2.12
C ILE A 27 -0.79 1.01 -2.83
N ALA A 28 -1.78 0.12 -2.81
CA ALA A 28 -1.73 -1.16 -3.50
C ALA A 28 -1.68 -1.07 -5.05
N ASP A 29 -2.00 0.09 -5.62
CA ASP A 29 -1.98 0.36 -7.07
C ASP A 29 -0.77 1.20 -7.51
N LEU A 30 0.17 1.47 -6.59
CA LEU A 30 1.37 2.22 -6.93
C LEU A 30 2.27 1.40 -7.87
N PRO A 31 2.89 2.03 -8.88
CA PRO A 31 3.82 1.35 -9.76
C PRO A 31 5.05 0.80 -9.02
N GLY A 32 5.48 -0.42 -9.36
CA GLY A 32 6.66 -1.06 -8.73
C GLY A 32 7.96 -0.26 -8.88
N ASN A 33 8.13 0.50 -9.96
CA ASN A 33 9.29 1.39 -10.12
C ASN A 33 9.28 2.56 -9.13
N TYR A 34 8.10 3.03 -8.73
CA TYR A 34 7.92 4.08 -7.74
C TYR A 34 8.21 3.56 -6.33
N LEU A 35 7.75 2.35 -6.01
CA LEU A 35 8.09 1.66 -4.77
C LEU A 35 9.58 1.37 -4.66
N SER A 36 10.19 0.89 -5.75
CA SER A 36 11.63 0.63 -5.84
C SER A 36 12.47 1.89 -5.68
N TRP A 37 11.98 3.05 -6.14
CA TRP A 37 12.63 4.34 -5.89
C TRP A 37 12.66 4.67 -4.39
N PHE A 38 11.53 4.52 -3.68
CA PHE A 38 11.50 4.71 -2.23
C PHE A 38 12.38 3.72 -1.47
N ALA A 39 12.48 2.46 -1.92
CA ALA A 39 13.39 1.49 -1.32
C ALA A 39 14.87 1.90 -1.40
N ARG A 40 15.23 2.72 -2.39
CA ARG A 40 16.58 3.26 -2.58
C ARG A 40 16.82 4.56 -1.83
N GLU A 41 15.87 5.49 -1.90
CA GLU A 41 16.00 6.83 -1.27
C GLU A 41 15.67 6.81 0.23
N GLY A 42 14.87 5.85 0.66
CA GLY A 42 14.32 5.74 2.00
C GLY A 42 12.81 6.02 2.03
N PHE A 43 12.10 5.25 2.85
CA PHE A 43 10.67 5.46 3.08
C PHE A 43 10.45 6.64 4.04
N PRO A 44 9.38 7.43 3.83
CA PRO A 44 9.04 8.52 4.73
C PRO A 44 8.75 8.00 6.14
N SER A 45 8.89 8.83 7.16
CA SER A 45 8.54 8.43 8.52
C SER A 45 7.03 8.28 8.70
N GLY A 46 6.65 7.56 9.75
CA GLY A 46 5.25 7.36 10.09
C GLY A 46 4.57 6.31 9.20
N GLU A 47 3.28 6.47 9.04
CA GLU A 47 2.40 5.40 8.61
C GLU A 47 2.46 5.12 7.11
N ILE A 48 2.49 6.18 6.31
CA ILE A 48 2.60 6.07 4.85
C ILE A 48 3.89 5.33 4.47
N GLY A 49 5.02 5.61 5.13
CA GLY A 49 6.26 4.91 4.84
C GLY A 49 6.21 3.44 5.21
N ARG A 50 5.57 3.08 6.33
CA ARG A 50 5.34 1.66 6.68
C ARG A 50 4.51 0.94 5.62
N LEU A 51 3.44 1.57 5.14
CA LEU A 51 2.59 0.99 4.09
C LEU A 51 3.33 0.89 2.74
N LEU A 52 4.16 1.87 2.39
CA LEU A 52 4.99 1.84 1.17
C LEU A 52 6.06 0.74 1.25
N ALA A 53 6.71 0.58 2.41
CA ALA A 53 7.67 -0.49 2.64
C ALA A 53 7.02 -1.86 2.53
N LEU A 54 5.87 -2.06 3.19
CA LEU A 54 5.09 -3.28 3.11
C LEU A 54 4.65 -3.58 1.66
N MET A 55 4.17 -2.57 0.93
CA MET A 55 3.77 -2.74 -0.46
C MET A 55 4.96 -3.11 -1.35
N HIS A 56 6.14 -2.53 -1.11
CA HIS A 56 7.36 -2.89 -1.81
C HIS A 56 7.74 -4.35 -1.55
N GLU A 57 7.65 -4.83 -0.31
CA GLU A 57 7.90 -6.25 0.01
C GLU A 57 6.93 -7.18 -0.71
N ILE A 58 5.64 -6.83 -0.74
CA ILE A 58 4.61 -7.60 -1.47
C ILE A 58 4.91 -7.65 -2.97
N ASP A 59 5.25 -6.50 -3.57
CA ASP A 59 5.59 -6.39 -4.99
C ASP A 59 6.86 -7.19 -5.33
N HIS A 60 7.90 -7.04 -4.52
CA HIS A 60 9.19 -7.73 -4.70
C HIS A 60 9.07 -9.26 -4.64
N ASN A 61 8.15 -9.77 -3.84
CA ASN A 61 7.88 -11.20 -3.70
C ASN A 61 6.76 -11.71 -4.64
N ALA A 62 6.24 -10.87 -5.54
CA ALA A 62 5.12 -11.18 -6.43
C ALA A 62 3.84 -11.64 -5.70
N LEU A 63 3.59 -11.11 -4.51
CA LEU A 63 2.46 -11.47 -3.64
C LEU A 63 1.22 -10.58 -3.83
N GLY A 64 1.18 -9.74 -4.86
CA GLY A 64 0.08 -8.79 -5.10
C GLY A 64 -1.31 -9.45 -5.22
N GLU A 65 -1.36 -10.72 -5.63
CA GLU A 65 -2.57 -11.53 -5.69
C GLU A 65 -3.28 -11.66 -4.33
N LEU A 66 -2.54 -11.64 -3.22
CA LEU A 66 -3.10 -11.71 -1.86
C LEU A 66 -4.02 -10.52 -1.54
N LEU A 67 -3.85 -9.39 -2.23
CA LEU A 67 -4.65 -8.20 -2.01
C LEU A 67 -5.99 -8.22 -2.76
N LYS A 68 -6.18 -9.13 -3.73
CA LYS A 68 -7.42 -9.24 -4.50
C LYS A 68 -8.69 -9.41 -3.65
N PRO A 69 -8.77 -10.37 -2.71
CA PRO A 69 -9.97 -10.51 -1.87
C PRO A 69 -10.23 -9.26 -1.02
N LEU A 70 -9.18 -8.58 -0.55
CA LEU A 70 -9.31 -7.35 0.23
C LEU A 70 -9.86 -6.19 -0.61
N ARG A 71 -9.43 -6.09 -1.88
CA ARG A 71 -9.97 -5.11 -2.83
C ARG A 71 -11.45 -5.32 -3.10
N ALA A 72 -11.87 -6.58 -3.27
CA ALA A 72 -13.28 -6.92 -3.47
C ALA A 72 -14.11 -6.51 -2.24
N HIS A 73 -13.61 -6.79 -1.04
CA HIS A 73 -14.25 -6.38 0.21
C HIS A 73 -14.36 -4.85 0.35
N ALA A 74 -13.28 -4.12 0.07
CA ALA A 74 -13.25 -2.67 0.14
C ALA A 74 -14.19 -2.00 -0.88
N GLN A 75 -14.35 -2.59 -2.07
CA GLN A 75 -15.26 -2.08 -3.11
C GLN A 75 -16.73 -2.36 -2.79
N GLY A 76 -17.05 -3.53 -2.21
CA GLY A 76 -18.41 -3.86 -1.79
C GLY A 76 -18.94 -3.03 -0.63
N ALA A 77 -18.04 -2.44 0.17
CA ALA A 77 -18.38 -1.55 1.28
C ALA A 77 -18.67 -0.10 0.86
N ARG A 78 -18.42 0.29 -0.40
CA ARG A 78 -18.75 1.64 -0.90
C ARG A 78 -20.26 1.73 -1.14
N PRO A 79 -21.01 2.61 -0.45
CA PRO A 79 -22.41 2.84 -0.78
C PRO A 79 -22.53 3.41 -2.20
N LYS A 80 -23.50 2.90 -2.96
CA LYS A 80 -23.81 3.33 -4.32
C LYS A 80 -24.39 4.73 -4.37
#